data_AF-A0A829HNZ7-F1
#
_entry.id   AF-A0A829HNZ7-F1
#
_cell.length_a   1.000
_cell.length_b   1.000
_cell.length_c   1.000
_cell.angle_alpha   90.00
_cell.angle_beta   90.00
_cell.angle_gamma   90.00
#
_symmetry.space_group_name_H-M   'P 1'
#
loop_
_entity.id
_entity.type
_entity.pdbx_description
1 polymer ?
#
loop_
_entity_poly.entity_id
_entity_poly.type
_entity_poly.pdbx_seq_one_letter_code
_entity_poly.pdbx_strand_id
1 'polypeptide(L)'
;MKQIFILGTLLLSTLACADELKQKQIIAQKLVSVDGTEQGLQNTDKMILEQMRMRLPKDLPESFYTDLSKNLNSEQRKQFIVQRYAESFSEKELQAALNFYQSTEGKAWAKKASDVGSEVAHFTTQNARTALNTTMQQHLDHPTVKQLMARMNPQPVPAVEKKE
;
A
#
# COMPACT_ATOMS: atom_id res chain seq x y z
N MET A 1 -32.34 32.43 33.93
CA MET A 1 -31.69 32.82 32.66
C MET A 1 -30.15 32.60 32.62
N LYS A 2 -29.53 31.87 33.56
CA LYS A 2 -28.08 31.57 33.50
C LYS A 2 -27.71 30.22 32.87
N GLN A 3 -28.66 29.29 32.71
CA GLN A 3 -28.39 27.94 32.17
C GLN A 3 -28.43 27.85 30.63
N ILE A 4 -29.07 28.80 29.95
CA ILE A 4 -29.17 28.83 28.47
C ILE A 4 -27.82 29.22 27.84
N PHE A 5 -26.99 30.00 28.54
CA PHE A 5 -25.68 30.43 28.04
C PHE A 5 -24.63 29.31 27.93
N ILE A 6 -24.77 28.22 28.70
CA ILE A 6 -23.80 27.11 28.68
C ILE A 6 -24.11 26.12 27.52
N LEU A 7 -25.38 26.01 27.11
CA LEU A 7 -25.76 25.11 26.03
C LEU A 7 -25.39 25.68 24.64
N GLY A 8 -25.39 27.02 24.49
CA GLY A 8 -25.00 27.70 23.25
C GLY A 8 -23.50 27.59 22.92
N THR A 9 -22.62 27.63 23.94
CA THR A 9 -21.17 27.51 23.73
C THR A 9 -20.72 26.09 23.41
N LEU A 10 -21.43 25.06 23.89
CA LEU A 10 -21.17 23.66 23.54
C LEU A 10 -21.51 23.34 22.08
N LEU A 11 -22.61 23.89 21.54
CA LEU A 11 -23.02 23.68 20.14
C LEU A 11 -22.16 24.45 19.13
N LEU A 12 -21.60 25.60 19.51
CA LEU A 12 -20.68 26.35 18.65
C LEU A 12 -19.31 25.68 18.51
N SER A 13 -18.83 25.05 19.60
CA SER A 13 -17.55 24.32 19.62
C SER A 13 -17.56 23.10 18.69
N THR A 14 -18.68 22.38 18.60
CA THR A 14 -18.80 21.19 17.73
C THR A 14 -18.88 21.55 16.25
N LEU A 15 -19.53 22.68 15.92
CA LEU A 15 -19.60 23.20 14.55
C LEU A 15 -18.22 23.68 14.07
N ALA A 16 -17.47 24.39 14.92
CA ALA A 16 -16.11 24.84 14.59
C ALA A 16 -15.15 23.67 14.33
N CYS A 17 -15.18 22.61 15.16
CA CYS A 17 -14.38 21.41 14.94
C CYS A 17 -14.77 20.64 13.67
N ALA A 18 -16.05 20.61 13.31
CA ALA A 18 -16.51 19.93 12.09
C ALA A 18 -16.04 20.66 10.82
N ASP A 19 -16.05 21.99 10.83
CA ASP A 19 -15.60 22.81 9.71
C ASP A 19 -14.07 22.74 9.53
N GLU A 20 -13.33 22.75 10.64
CA GLU A 20 -11.87 22.54 10.64
C GLU A 20 -11.49 21.17 10.06
N LEU A 21 -12.14 20.08 10.52
CA LEU A 21 -11.86 18.74 10.00
C LEU A 21 -12.14 18.65 8.50
N LYS A 22 -13.24 19.24 8.03
CA LYS A 22 -13.60 19.28 6.61
C LYS A 22 -12.56 20.02 5.78
N GLN A 23 -12.06 21.16 6.27
CA GLN A 23 -11.01 21.92 5.60
C GLN A 23 -9.71 21.11 5.51
N LYS A 24 -9.33 20.45 6.60
CA LYS A 24 -8.15 19.56 6.62
C LYS A 24 -8.28 18.40 5.65
N GLN A 25 -9.47 17.80 5.54
CA GLN A 25 -9.75 16.74 4.56
C GLN A 25 -9.59 17.24 3.12
N ILE A 26 -10.04 18.46 2.81
CA ILE A 26 -9.86 19.04 1.47
C ILE A 26 -8.37 19.23 1.14
N ILE A 27 -7.57 19.73 2.08
CA ILE A 27 -6.13 19.91 1.87
C ILE A 27 -5.45 18.55 1.75
N ALA A 28 -5.77 17.59 2.62
CA ALA A 28 -5.24 16.23 2.57
C ALA A 28 -5.59 15.52 1.24
N GLN A 29 -6.80 15.70 0.73
CA GLN A 29 -7.20 15.14 -0.56
C GLN A 29 -6.35 15.69 -1.71
N LYS A 30 -6.04 16.99 -1.69
CA LYS A 30 -5.12 17.61 -2.66
C LYS A 30 -3.69 17.10 -2.48
N LEU A 31 -3.23 17.00 -1.24
CA LEU A 31 -1.89 16.52 -0.91
C LEU A 31 -1.64 15.10 -1.44
N VAL A 32 -2.57 14.18 -1.18
CA VAL A 32 -2.51 12.78 -1.66
C VAL A 32 -2.39 12.67 -3.18
N SER A 33 -2.90 13.66 -3.93
CA SER A 33 -2.80 13.67 -5.40
C SER A 33 -1.43 14.14 -5.93
N VAL A 34 -0.57 14.71 -5.08
CA VAL A 34 0.72 15.29 -5.49
C VAL A 34 1.93 14.78 -4.71
N ASP A 35 1.72 14.16 -3.55
CA ASP A 35 2.80 13.66 -2.68
C ASP A 35 3.32 12.26 -3.05
N GLY A 36 2.75 11.65 -4.09
CA GLY A 36 3.10 10.31 -4.56
C GLY A 36 2.31 9.17 -3.90
N THR A 37 1.35 9.48 -3.02
CA THR A 37 0.49 8.47 -2.37
C THR A 37 -0.25 7.61 -3.38
N GLU A 38 -0.85 8.20 -4.42
CA GLU A 38 -1.59 7.43 -5.44
C GLU A 38 -0.68 6.44 -6.18
N GLN A 39 0.55 6.84 -6.53
CA GLN A 39 1.53 5.93 -7.13
C GLN A 39 1.93 4.81 -6.16
N GLY A 40 2.13 5.15 -4.88
CA GLY A 40 2.42 4.18 -3.82
C GLY A 40 1.31 3.14 -3.63
N LEU A 41 0.04 3.58 -3.67
CA LEU A 41 -1.12 2.69 -3.65
C LEU A 41 -1.14 1.75 -4.85
N GLN A 42 -0.94 2.27 -6.06
CA GLN A 42 -0.89 1.45 -7.28
C GLN A 42 0.23 0.39 -7.23
N ASN A 43 1.40 0.75 -6.72
CA ASN A 43 2.53 -0.18 -6.57
C ASN A 43 2.23 -1.25 -5.52
N THR A 44 1.59 -0.85 -4.41
CA THR A 44 1.13 -1.78 -3.37
C THR A 44 0.09 -2.77 -3.91
N ASP A 45 -0.82 -2.31 -4.77
CA ASP A 45 -1.86 -3.15 -5.37
C ASP A 45 -1.26 -4.22 -6.26
N LYS A 46 -0.30 -3.84 -7.10
CA LYS A 46 0.47 -4.79 -7.92
C LYS A 46 1.15 -5.83 -7.05
N MET A 47 1.86 -5.40 -6.00
CA MET A 47 2.54 -6.31 -5.08
C MET A 47 1.56 -7.30 -4.41
N ILE A 48 0.41 -6.82 -3.93
CA ILE A 48 -0.62 -7.67 -3.32
C ILE A 48 -1.14 -8.69 -4.34
N LEU A 49 -1.50 -8.24 -5.54
CA LEU A 49 -2.02 -9.10 -6.61
C LEU A 49 -0.99 -10.16 -7.04
N GLU A 50 0.29 -9.78 -7.17
CA GLU A 50 1.37 -10.72 -7.44
C GLU A 50 1.52 -11.78 -6.34
N GLN A 51 1.50 -11.36 -5.08
CA GLN A 51 1.55 -12.27 -3.93
C GLN A 51 0.36 -13.23 -3.89
N MET A 52 -0.85 -12.74 -4.22
CA MET A 52 -2.05 -13.57 -4.32
C MET A 52 -1.96 -14.55 -5.50
N ARG A 53 -1.54 -14.09 -6.70
CA ARG A 53 -1.31 -14.95 -7.89
C ARG A 53 -0.30 -16.07 -7.62
N MET A 54 0.69 -15.85 -6.76
CA MET A 54 1.64 -16.90 -6.37
C MET A 54 1.00 -18.00 -5.52
N ARG A 55 -0.04 -17.69 -4.74
CA ARG A 55 -0.67 -18.60 -3.77
C ARG A 55 -1.95 -19.26 -4.28
N LEU A 56 -2.58 -18.68 -5.31
CA LEU A 56 -3.82 -19.18 -5.90
C LEU A 56 -3.56 -20.19 -7.03
N PRO A 57 -4.56 -21.04 -7.37
CA PRO A 57 -4.51 -21.91 -8.54
C PRO A 57 -4.17 -21.15 -9.83
N LYS A 58 -3.40 -21.79 -10.72
CA LYS A 58 -2.87 -21.17 -11.95
C LYS A 58 -3.88 -21.09 -13.10
N ASP A 59 -5.00 -21.81 -12.97
CA ASP A 59 -6.07 -21.95 -13.95
C ASP A 59 -7.23 -20.96 -13.73
N LEU A 60 -7.09 -20.02 -12.79
CA LEU A 60 -8.07 -18.96 -12.61
C LEU A 60 -8.09 -18.00 -13.83
N PRO A 61 -9.28 -17.57 -14.30
CA PRO A 61 -9.40 -16.67 -15.44
C PRO A 61 -8.91 -15.26 -15.09
N GLU A 62 -8.40 -14.50 -16.08
CA GLU A 62 -7.94 -13.12 -15.86
C GLU A 62 -9.04 -12.17 -15.35
N SER A 63 -10.32 -12.48 -15.61
CA SER A 63 -11.46 -11.76 -15.04
C SER A 63 -11.48 -11.82 -13.51
N PHE A 64 -11.06 -12.95 -12.92
CA PHE A 64 -10.96 -13.09 -11.46
C PHE A 64 -10.01 -12.05 -10.86
N TYR A 65 -8.83 -11.87 -11.45
CA TYR A 65 -7.85 -10.90 -10.96
C TYR A 65 -8.28 -9.45 -11.20
N THR A 66 -9.03 -9.22 -12.28
CA THR A 66 -9.66 -7.91 -12.53
C THR A 66 -10.66 -7.57 -11.43
N ASP A 67 -11.54 -8.51 -11.09
CA ASP A 67 -12.55 -8.31 -10.05
C ASP A 67 -11.94 -8.27 -8.65
N LEU A 68 -10.89 -9.05 -8.40
CA LEU A 68 -10.09 -8.96 -7.18
C LEU A 68 -9.49 -7.56 -7.02
N SER A 69 -8.92 -6.98 -8.08
CA SER A 69 -8.40 -5.61 -8.05
C SER A 69 -9.49 -4.58 -7.74
N LYS A 70 -10.71 -4.74 -8.28
CA LYS A 70 -11.84 -3.88 -7.94
C LYS A 70 -12.24 -4.03 -6.48
N ASN A 71 -12.27 -5.26 -5.97
CA ASN A 71 -12.63 -5.58 -4.59
C ASN A 71 -11.57 -5.11 -3.58
N LEU A 72 -10.29 -4.97 -3.98
CA LEU A 72 -9.26 -4.31 -3.17
C LEU A 72 -9.54 -2.81 -2.95
N ASN A 73 -10.45 -2.22 -3.73
CA ASN A 73 -11.05 -0.91 -3.53
C ASN A 73 -10.02 0.18 -3.17
N SER A 74 -9.19 0.54 -4.15
CA SER A 74 -8.12 1.54 -3.97
C SER A 74 -8.66 2.91 -3.53
N GLU A 75 -9.88 3.28 -3.94
CA GLU A 75 -10.52 4.52 -3.50
C GLU A 75 -10.87 4.51 -2.01
N GLN A 76 -11.39 3.41 -1.46
CA GLN A 76 -11.62 3.29 -0.02
C GLN A 76 -10.32 3.45 0.77
N ARG A 77 -9.23 2.84 0.30
CA ARG A 77 -7.91 3.00 0.95
C ARG A 77 -7.36 4.41 0.80
N LYS A 78 -7.60 5.08 -0.32
CA LYS A 78 -7.26 6.50 -0.49
C LYS A 78 -8.01 7.37 0.52
N GLN A 79 -9.32 7.18 0.66
CA GLN A 79 -10.13 7.90 1.64
C GLN A 79 -9.67 7.67 3.08
N PHE A 80 -9.28 6.44 3.41
CA PHE A 80 -8.67 6.13 4.72
C PHE A 80 -7.39 6.95 4.96
N ILE A 81 -6.51 7.08 3.96
CA ILE A 81 -5.28 7.89 4.09
C ILE A 81 -5.61 9.37 4.25
N VAL A 82 -6.54 9.91 3.46
CA VAL A 82 -7.01 11.30 3.57
C VAL A 82 -7.53 11.57 4.99
N GLN A 83 -8.34 10.66 5.53
CA GLN A 83 -8.84 10.75 6.90
C GLN A 83 -7.70 10.76 7.93
N ARG A 84 -6.71 9.85 7.79
CA ARG A 84 -5.55 9.81 8.70
C ARG A 84 -4.73 11.09 8.65
N TYR A 85 -4.54 11.69 7.48
CA TYR A 85 -3.87 12.99 7.37
C TYR A 85 -4.64 14.10 8.07
N ALA A 86 -5.96 14.18 7.83
CA ALA A 86 -6.82 15.19 8.44
C ALA A 86 -6.92 15.05 9.97
N GLU A 87 -6.78 13.83 10.51
CA GLU A 87 -6.79 13.60 11.96
C GLU A 87 -5.41 13.80 12.62
N SER A 88 -4.31 13.53 11.90
CA SER A 88 -2.96 13.49 12.50
C SER A 88 -2.22 14.82 12.46
N PHE A 89 -2.46 15.64 11.44
CA PHE A 89 -1.70 16.88 11.20
C PHE A 89 -2.58 18.10 11.42
N SER A 90 -2.00 19.23 11.80
CA SER A 90 -2.69 20.52 11.80
C SER A 90 -2.93 21.02 10.37
N GLU A 91 -3.87 21.95 10.20
CA GLU A 91 -4.12 22.58 8.89
C GLU A 91 -2.85 23.23 8.32
N LYS A 92 -2.07 23.90 9.18
CA LYS A 92 -0.82 24.57 8.79
C LYS A 92 0.23 23.60 8.28
N GLU A 93 0.36 22.43 8.91
CA GLU A 93 1.29 21.38 8.46
C GLU A 93 0.85 20.77 7.14
N LEU A 94 -0.44 20.47 6.98
CA LEU A 94 -0.99 19.96 5.72
C LEU A 94 -0.79 20.97 4.58
N GLN A 95 -1.01 22.26 4.84
CA GLN A 95 -0.82 23.30 3.84
C GLN A 95 0.66 23.49 3.49
N ALA A 96 1.56 23.42 4.48
CA ALA A 96 3.00 23.49 4.23
C ALA A 96 3.49 22.31 3.37
N ALA A 97 3.04 21.09 3.70
CA ALA A 97 3.33 19.91 2.90
C ALA A 97 2.78 20.04 1.47
N LEU A 98 1.53 20.50 1.32
CA LEU A 98 0.92 20.72 0.01
C LEU A 98 1.73 21.72 -0.82
N ASN A 99 2.14 22.85 -0.22
CA ASN A 99 2.96 23.85 -0.91
C ASN A 99 4.30 23.28 -1.37
N PHE A 100 4.96 22.47 -0.53
CA PHE A 100 6.19 21.78 -0.90
C PHE A 100 5.95 20.84 -2.09
N TYR A 101 5.00 19.92 -2.01
CA TYR A 101 4.74 18.95 -3.07
C TYR A 101 4.14 19.56 -4.36
N GLN A 102 3.65 20.80 -4.31
CA GLN A 102 3.27 21.55 -5.51
C GLN A 102 4.45 22.21 -6.22
N SER A 103 5.58 22.43 -5.54
CA SER A 103 6.82 22.94 -6.14
C SER A 103 7.44 21.94 -7.14
N THR A 104 8.33 22.43 -8.00
CA THR A 104 9.06 21.59 -8.96
C THR A 104 9.88 20.52 -8.23
N GLU A 105 10.60 20.93 -7.19
CA GLU A 105 11.45 20.06 -6.38
C GLU A 105 10.61 19.03 -5.61
N GLY A 106 9.48 19.46 -5.05
CA GLY A 106 8.58 18.57 -4.31
C GLY A 106 7.94 17.49 -5.19
N LYS A 107 7.49 17.84 -6.40
CA LYS A 107 6.99 16.83 -7.37
C LYS A 107 8.08 15.85 -7.78
N ALA A 108 9.29 16.35 -8.05
CA ALA A 108 10.43 15.51 -8.39
C ALA A 108 10.81 14.59 -7.22
N TRP A 109 10.76 15.11 -6.00
CA TRP A 109 10.99 14.35 -4.77
C TRP A 109 9.96 13.25 -4.60
N ALA A 110 8.65 13.55 -4.68
CA ALA A 110 7.57 12.59 -4.55
C ALA A 110 7.75 11.40 -5.51
N LYS A 111 8.05 11.69 -6.78
CA LYS A 111 8.31 10.65 -7.77
C LYS A 111 9.52 9.79 -7.40
N LYS A 112 10.67 10.43 -7.12
CA LYS A 112 11.92 9.71 -6.80
C LYS A 112 11.79 8.89 -5.52
N ALA A 113 11.14 9.42 -4.48
CA ALA A 113 10.91 8.72 -3.23
C ALA A 113 10.02 7.49 -3.43
N SER A 114 8.99 7.59 -4.29
CA SER A 114 8.16 6.44 -4.69
C SER A 114 8.97 5.37 -5.43
N ASP A 115 9.78 5.78 -6.40
CA ASP A 115 10.66 4.87 -7.17
C ASP A 115 11.64 4.14 -6.23
N VAL A 116 12.32 4.87 -5.34
CA VAL A 116 13.23 4.31 -4.32
C VAL A 116 12.50 3.33 -3.41
N GLY A 117 11.29 3.67 -2.97
CA GLY A 117 10.46 2.75 -2.16
C GLY A 117 10.17 1.43 -2.88
N SER A 118 9.88 1.47 -4.18
CA SER A 118 9.70 0.27 -5.00
C SER A 118 10.99 -0.54 -5.17
N GLU A 119 12.14 0.11 -5.37
CA GLU A 119 13.44 -0.57 -5.42
C GLU A 119 13.76 -1.26 -4.10
N VAL A 120 13.54 -0.59 -2.97
CA VAL A 120 13.73 -1.16 -1.62
C VAL A 120 12.82 -2.37 -1.41
N ALA A 121 11.55 -2.30 -1.81
CA ALA A 121 10.61 -3.42 -1.69
C ALA A 121 11.07 -4.63 -2.54
N HIS A 122 11.54 -4.37 -3.77
CA HIS A 122 12.07 -5.40 -4.65
C HIS A 122 13.33 -6.05 -4.07
N PHE A 123 14.31 -5.24 -3.67
CA PHE A 123 15.54 -5.70 -3.03
C PHE A 123 15.25 -6.54 -1.78
N THR A 124 14.36 -6.07 -0.90
CA THR A 124 13.98 -6.77 0.32
C THR A 124 13.30 -8.12 0.02
N THR A 125 12.44 -8.17 -1.00
CA THR A 125 11.78 -9.42 -1.43
C THR A 125 12.79 -10.42 -1.97
N GLN A 126 13.75 -9.98 -2.80
CA GLN A 126 14.82 -10.84 -3.28
C GLN A 126 15.68 -11.36 -2.13
N ASN A 127 16.08 -10.48 -1.21
CA ASN A 127 16.88 -10.84 -0.06
C ASN A 127 16.16 -11.87 0.83
N ALA A 128 14.86 -11.69 1.07
CA ALA A 128 14.04 -12.66 1.83
C ALA A 128 14.00 -14.04 1.15
N ARG A 129 13.90 -14.10 -0.18
CA ARG A 129 13.97 -15.38 -0.93
C ARG A 129 15.33 -16.04 -0.79
N THR A 130 16.41 -15.27 -0.93
CA THR A 130 17.78 -15.78 -0.74
C THR A 130 18.00 -16.30 0.68
N ALA A 131 17.56 -15.54 1.68
CA ALA A 131 17.64 -15.95 3.08
C ALA A 131 16.88 -17.26 3.32
N LEU A 132 15.64 -17.38 2.83
CA LEU A 132 14.85 -18.61 2.94
C LEU A 132 15.56 -19.81 2.30
N ASN A 133 16.06 -19.65 1.06
CA ASN A 133 16.78 -20.71 0.36
C ASN A 133 18.03 -21.15 1.13
N THR A 134 18.84 -20.20 1.62
CA THR A 134 20.05 -20.48 2.41
C THR A 134 19.69 -21.23 3.70
N THR A 135 18.65 -20.80 4.43
CA THR A 135 18.20 -21.48 5.65
C THR A 135 17.68 -22.88 5.37
N MET A 136 16.91 -23.08 4.30
CA MET A 136 16.47 -24.43 3.91
C MET A 136 17.65 -25.34 3.58
N GLN A 137 18.70 -24.82 2.93
CA GLN A 137 19.91 -25.59 2.64
C GLN A 137 20.66 -26.01 3.90
N GLN A 138 20.71 -25.14 4.92
CA GLN A 138 21.34 -25.44 6.21
C GLN A 138 20.59 -26.52 7.01
N HIS A 139 19.30 -26.76 6.71
CA HIS A 139 18.44 -27.74 7.36
C HIS A 139 17.95 -28.85 6.40
N LEU A 140 18.75 -29.15 5.36
CA LEU A 140 18.43 -30.17 4.35
C LEU A 140 18.20 -31.58 4.90
N ASP A 141 18.81 -31.88 6.05
CA ASP A 141 18.67 -33.14 6.77
C ASP A 141 17.30 -33.29 7.43
N HIS A 142 16.61 -32.17 7.71
CA HIS A 142 15.25 -32.22 8.24
C HIS A 142 14.24 -32.62 7.14
N PRO A 143 13.50 -33.74 7.30
CA PRO A 143 12.68 -34.32 6.23
C PRO A 143 11.62 -33.36 5.69
N THR A 144 10.97 -32.59 6.58
CA THR A 144 9.97 -31.59 6.19
C THR A 144 10.57 -30.43 5.39
N VAL A 145 11.78 -29.98 5.73
CA VAL A 145 12.46 -28.89 5.03
C VAL A 145 12.90 -29.35 3.65
N LYS A 146 13.42 -30.58 3.54
CA LYS A 146 13.76 -31.22 2.26
C LYS A 146 12.55 -31.33 1.33
N GLN A 147 11.39 -31.76 1.86
CA GLN A 147 10.14 -31.81 1.10
C GLN A 147 9.66 -30.43 0.66
N LEU A 148 9.75 -29.42 1.54
CA LEU A 148 9.37 -28.05 1.23
C LEU A 148 10.25 -27.47 0.11
N MET A 149 11.57 -27.65 0.20
CA MET A 149 12.52 -27.16 -0.79
C MET A 149 12.27 -27.77 -2.18
N ALA A 150 11.96 -29.07 -2.26
CA ALA A 150 11.62 -29.75 -3.51
C ALA A 150 10.33 -29.21 -4.15
N ARG A 151 9.35 -28.76 -3.34
CA ARG A 151 8.10 -28.14 -3.83
C ARG A 151 8.32 -26.71 -4.31
N MET A 152 9.17 -25.94 -3.63
CA MET A 152 9.41 -24.54 -3.95
C MET A 152 10.33 -24.34 -5.16
N ASN A 153 11.28 -25.26 -5.38
CA ASN A 153 12.18 -25.26 -6.53
C ASN A 153 12.00 -26.56 -7.33
N PRO A 154 10.84 -26.76 -8.01
CA PRO A 154 10.63 -27.94 -8.81
C PRO A 154 11.69 -28.00 -9.90
N GLN A 155 12.42 -29.12 -9.99
CA GLN A 155 13.32 -29.36 -11.11
C GLN A 155 12.50 -29.30 -12.41
N PRO A 156 13.04 -28.73 -13.50
CA PRO A 156 12.38 -28.77 -14.79
C PRO A 156 12.07 -30.23 -15.12
N VAL A 157 10.80 -30.56 -15.34
CA VAL A 157 10.41 -31.89 -15.80
C VAL A 157 11.08 -32.09 -17.17
N PRO A 158 11.91 -33.12 -17.37
CA PRO A 158 12.45 -33.43 -18.68
C PRO A 158 11.27 -33.59 -19.65
N ALA A 159 11.27 -32.82 -20.74
CA ALA A 159 10.29 -33.00 -21.80
C ALA A 159 10.39 -34.46 -22.25
N VAL A 160 9.35 -35.24 -22.00
CA VAL A 160 9.22 -36.59 -22.53
C VAL A 160 9.14 -36.41 -24.04
N GLU A 161 10.24 -36.66 -24.75
CA GLU A 161 10.25 -36.81 -26.19
C GLU A 161 9.19 -37.86 -26.53
N LYS A 162 8.09 -37.43 -27.14
CA LYS A 162 7.18 -38.33 -27.83
C LYS A 162 8.00 -38.96 -28.96
N LYS A 163 8.40 -40.20 -28.79
CA LYS A 163 8.85 -41.04 -29.90
C LYS A 163 7.66 -41.19 -30.85
N GLU A 164 7.84 -40.68 -32.07
CA GLU A 164 7.04 -41.04 -33.25
C GLU A 164 7.15 -42.54 -33.57
#